data_AF-A0A831T8F7-F1
#
_entry.id   AF-A0A831T8F7-F1
#
_cell.length_a   1.000
_cell.length_b   1.000
_cell.length_c   1.000
_cell.angle_alpha   90.00
_cell.angle_beta   90.00
_cell.angle_gamma   90.00
#
_symmetry.space_group_name_H-M   'P 1'
#
loop_
_entity.id
_entity.type
_entity.pdbx_description
1 polymer ?
#
loop_
_entity_poly.entity_id
_entity_poly.type
_entity_poly.pdbx_seq_one_letter_code
_entity_poly.pdbx_strand_id
1 'polypeptide(L)'
;MLISSDTALKLVIQSRANSITRLRVLNVIVIFAVVVTMLTLAFGAFTWPDAPIRQTANGFGGRTGAPYTREDYELFNLWKKSLLVIAPIAFIVNFGAALARKRQHKHRISKTGQ
;
A
#
# COMPACT_ATOMS: atom_id res chain seq x y z
N MET A 1 -37.62 30.16 4.58
CA MET A 1 -37.60 28.68 4.44
C MET A 1 -36.78 28.14 5.62
N LEU A 2 -37.45 27.75 6.72
CA LEU A 2 -36.79 27.26 7.93
C LEU A 2 -36.45 25.79 7.74
N ILE A 3 -35.17 25.46 7.60
CA ILE A 3 -34.69 24.08 7.66
C ILE A 3 -34.96 23.59 9.08
N SER A 4 -35.79 22.56 9.23
CA SER A 4 -36.13 21.97 10.53
C SER A 4 -34.86 21.56 11.30
N SER A 5 -34.83 21.84 12.60
CA SER A 5 -33.74 21.46 13.51
C SER A 5 -33.37 19.97 13.40
N ASP A 6 -34.36 19.13 13.11
CA ASP A 6 -34.20 17.67 12.97
C ASP A 6 -33.46 17.26 11.69
N THR A 7 -33.64 17.97 10.58
CA THR A 7 -32.89 17.69 9.35
C THR A 7 -31.44 18.13 9.46
N ALA A 8 -31.17 19.25 10.15
CA ALA A 8 -29.81 19.69 10.46
C ALA A 8 -29.06 18.68 11.34
N LEU A 9 -29.72 18.15 12.38
CA LEU A 9 -29.13 17.16 13.29
C LEU A 9 -28.73 15.87 12.55
N LYS A 10 -29.64 15.34 11.71
CA LYS A 10 -29.39 14.11 10.92
C LYS A 10 -28.21 14.28 9.96
N LEU A 11 -28.12 15.43 9.29
CA LEU A 11 -27.00 15.74 8.38
C LEU A 11 -25.65 15.77 9.11
N VAL A 12 -25.59 16.34 10.32
CA VAL A 12 -24.36 16.39 11.12
C VAL A 12 -23.93 14.99 11.57
N ILE A 13 -24.87 14.16 12.04
CA ILE A 13 -24.58 12.79 12.47
C ILE A 13 -24.09 11.95 11.29
N GLN A 14 -24.76 12.04 10.14
CA GLN A 14 -24.42 11.28 8.95
C GLN A 14 -23.07 11.71 8.35
N SER A 15 -22.77 13.01 8.37
CA SER A 15 -21.45 13.55 7.98
C SER A 15 -20.33 13.02 8.89
N ARG A 16 -20.55 13.00 10.21
CA ARG A 16 -19.58 12.47 11.18
C ARG A 16 -19.38 10.96 11.02
N ALA A 17 -20.45 10.19 10.90
CA ALA A 17 -20.38 8.75 10.69
C ALA A 17 -19.57 8.41 9.42
N ASN A 18 -19.84 9.10 8.30
CA ASN A 18 -19.09 8.91 7.06
C ASN A 18 -17.60 9.24 7.20
N SER A 19 -17.25 10.25 7.99
CA SER A 19 -15.86 10.63 8.23
C SER A 19 -15.06 9.58 9.01
N ILE A 20 -15.68 8.92 9.99
CA ILE A 20 -15.06 7.87 10.81
C ILE A 20 -14.89 6.59 9.99
N THR A 21 -15.91 6.21 9.22
CA THR A 21 -15.86 5.03 8.36
C THR A 21 -14.76 5.16 7.30
N ARG A 22 -14.63 6.34 6.66
CA ARG A 22 -13.56 6.61 5.70
C ARG A 22 -12.17 6.44 6.30
N LEU A 23 -11.96 6.87 7.54
CA LEU A 23 -10.65 6.73 8.20
C LEU A 23 -10.30 5.27 8.51
N ARG A 24 -11.28 4.49 8.96
CA ARG A 24 -11.08 3.06 9.23
C ARG A 24 -10.75 2.31 7.95
N VAL A 25 -11.49 2.57 6.87
CA VAL A 25 -11.23 1.95 5.55
C VAL A 25 -9.84 2.31 5.03
N LEU A 26 -9.44 3.58 5.11
CA LEU A 26 -8.08 4.01 4.71
C LEU A 26 -6.99 3.30 5.51
N ASN A 27 -7.17 3.12 6.82
CA ASN A 27 -6.22 2.37 7.64
C ASN A 27 -6.14 0.90 7.24
N VAL A 28 -7.27 0.25 6.97
CA VAL A 28 -7.30 -1.15 6.51
C VAL A 28 -6.56 -1.29 5.17
N ILE A 29 -6.80 -0.39 4.22
CA ILE A 29 -6.12 -0.39 2.91
C ILE A 29 -4.61 -0.20 3.08
N VAL A 30 -4.18 0.71 3.95
CA VAL A 30 -2.75 0.93 4.24
C VAL A 30 -2.10 -0.31 4.84
N ILE A 31 -2.73 -0.92 5.85
CA ILE A 31 -2.21 -2.15 6.48
C ILE A 31 -2.10 -3.26 5.44
N PHE A 32 -3.14 -3.45 4.63
CA PHE A 32 -3.13 -4.45 3.57
C PHE A 32 -2.00 -4.21 2.56
N ALA A 33 -1.81 -2.97 2.10
CA ALA A 33 -0.73 -2.61 1.19
C ALA A 33 0.66 -2.91 1.77
N VAL A 34 0.87 -2.61 3.06
CA VAL A 34 2.13 -2.93 3.77
C VAL A 34 2.35 -4.43 3.86
N VAL A 35 1.33 -5.20 4.26
CA VAL A 35 1.41 -6.66 4.38
C VAL A 35 1.73 -7.31 3.03
N VAL A 36 1.01 -6.93 1.96
CA VAL A 36 1.26 -7.45 0.60
C VAL A 36 2.67 -7.14 0.13
N THR A 37 3.15 -5.92 0.39
CA THR A 37 4.53 -5.52 0.04
C THR A 37 5.55 -6.38 0.80
N MET A 38 5.36 -6.55 2.10
CA MET A 38 6.25 -7.37 2.95
C MET A 38 6.28 -8.83 2.50
N LEU A 39 5.11 -9.43 2.23
CA LEU A 39 5.03 -10.80 1.73
C LEU A 39 5.71 -10.96 0.38
N THR A 40 5.55 -9.99 -0.53
CA THR A 40 6.20 -10.04 -1.85
C THR A 40 7.71 -9.94 -1.73
N LEU A 41 8.22 -9.07 -0.85
CA LEU A 41 9.66 -8.94 -0.60
C LEU A 41 10.23 -10.21 0.07
N ALA A 42 9.55 -10.73 1.09
CA ALA A 42 9.95 -11.95 1.79
C ALA A 42 9.97 -13.17 0.85
N PHE A 43 8.96 -13.30 -0.01
CA PHE A 43 8.91 -14.34 -1.03
C PHE A 43 10.16 -14.31 -1.92
N GLY A 44 10.52 -13.14 -2.45
CA GLY A 44 11.73 -13.03 -3.28
C GLY A 44 13.03 -13.35 -2.55
N ALA A 45 13.16 -12.90 -1.31
CA ALA A 45 14.35 -13.15 -0.48
C ALA A 45 14.50 -14.63 -0.11
N PHE A 46 13.40 -15.34 0.12
CA PHE A 46 13.40 -16.75 0.47
C PHE A 46 13.58 -17.67 -0.75
N THR A 47 12.89 -17.37 -1.85
CA THR A 47 12.93 -18.18 -3.07
C THR A 47 14.23 -18.00 -3.84
N TRP A 48 14.80 -16.79 -3.87
CA TRP A 48 16.02 -16.48 -4.63
C TRP A 48 17.08 -15.79 -3.75
N PRO A 49 17.66 -16.52 -2.77
CA PRO A 49 18.67 -15.95 -1.87
C PRO A 49 19.95 -15.55 -2.60
N ASP A 50 20.25 -16.19 -3.74
CA ASP A 50 21.41 -15.87 -4.60
C ASP A 50 21.04 -14.97 -5.79
N ALA A 51 19.98 -14.18 -5.66
CA ALA A 51 19.61 -13.17 -6.65
C ALA A 51 20.75 -12.13 -6.87
N PRO A 52 20.84 -11.49 -8.05
CA PRO A 52 19.93 -11.62 -9.20
C PRO A 52 20.25 -12.81 -10.11
N ILE A 53 19.20 -13.50 -10.59
CA ILE A 53 19.34 -14.55 -11.62
C ILE A 53 19.61 -13.90 -12.97
N ARG A 54 20.61 -14.40 -13.70
CA ARG A 54 21.04 -13.90 -15.01
C ARG A 54 21.25 -15.06 -15.99
N GLN A 55 21.20 -14.76 -17.28
CA GLN A 55 21.70 -15.68 -18.31
C GLN A 55 23.23 -15.73 -18.28
N THR A 56 23.78 -16.93 -18.41
CA THR A 56 25.21 -17.27 -18.39
C THR A 56 25.51 -18.21 -19.57
N ALA A 57 26.79 -18.45 -19.87
CA ALA A 57 27.20 -19.33 -20.98
C ALA A 57 26.62 -20.76 -20.89
N ASN A 58 26.32 -21.23 -19.66
CA ASN A 58 25.86 -22.59 -19.41
C ASN A 58 24.36 -22.66 -19.04
N GLY A 59 23.59 -21.58 -19.20
CA GLY A 59 22.17 -21.51 -18.81
C GLY A 59 21.88 -20.33 -17.89
N PHE A 60 21.12 -20.53 -16.81
CA PHE A 60 20.76 -19.47 -15.87
C PHE A 60 21.50 -19.64 -14.55
N GLY A 61 22.01 -18.54 -13.99
CA GLY A 61 22.82 -18.57 -12.77
C GLY A 61 22.56 -17.38 -11.85
N GLY A 62 22.70 -17.62 -10.55
CA GLY A 62 22.67 -16.59 -9.50
C GLY A 62 23.98 -15.82 -9.39
N ARG A 63 24.09 -14.94 -8.39
CA ARG A 63 25.27 -14.11 -8.15
C ARG A 63 26.51 -14.94 -7.81
N THR A 64 26.36 -16.06 -7.09
CA THR A 64 27.45 -16.98 -6.76
C THR A 64 27.68 -18.07 -7.81
N GLY A 65 26.91 -18.04 -8.91
CA GLY A 65 26.95 -19.06 -9.94
C GLY A 65 26.09 -20.29 -9.64
N ALA A 66 25.23 -20.23 -8.61
CA ALA A 66 24.26 -21.27 -8.34
C ALA A 66 23.37 -21.50 -9.59
N PRO A 67 23.23 -22.75 -10.08
CA PRO A 67 22.45 -23.02 -11.28
C PRO A 67 20.96 -22.83 -11.01
N TYR A 68 20.27 -22.20 -11.94
CA TYR A 68 18.82 -22.01 -11.94
C TYR A 68 18.20 -22.57 -13.22
N THR A 69 16.94 -22.96 -13.14
CA THR A 69 16.20 -23.37 -14.33
C THR A 69 15.72 -22.16 -15.12
N ARG A 70 15.26 -22.40 -16.36
CA ARG A 70 14.58 -21.37 -17.16
C ARG A 70 13.32 -20.86 -16.46
N GLU A 71 12.56 -21.76 -15.86
CA GLU A 71 11.32 -21.44 -15.15
C GLU A 71 11.59 -20.52 -13.95
N ASP A 72 12.65 -20.78 -13.19
CA ASP A 72 13.09 -19.91 -12.09
C ASP A 72 13.43 -18.49 -12.56
N TYR A 73 14.12 -18.39 -13.71
CA TYR A 73 14.46 -17.10 -14.31
C TYR A 73 13.21 -16.32 -14.75
N GLU A 74 12.23 -16.99 -15.36
CA GLU A 74 10.97 -16.39 -15.77
C GLU A 74 10.15 -15.92 -14.56
N LEU A 75 10.07 -16.74 -13.50
CA LEU A 75 9.42 -16.38 -12.24
C LEU A 75 10.12 -15.21 -11.53
N PHE A 76 11.44 -15.21 -11.48
CA PHE A 76 12.22 -14.10 -10.92
C PHE A 76 11.98 -12.79 -11.67
N ASN A 77 11.92 -12.85 -13.00
CA ASN A 77 11.58 -11.69 -13.83
C ASN A 77 10.14 -11.21 -13.61
N LEU A 78 9.19 -12.12 -13.45
CA LEU A 78 7.80 -11.77 -13.13
C LEU A 78 7.71 -11.09 -11.76
N TRP A 79 8.38 -11.64 -10.75
CA TRP A 79 8.48 -11.04 -9.42
C TRP A 79 9.15 -9.66 -9.45
N LYS A 80 10.25 -9.51 -10.20
CA LYS A 80 10.90 -8.21 -10.37
C LYS A 80 9.98 -7.17 -11.01
N LYS A 81 9.19 -7.58 -12.01
CA LYS A 81 8.17 -6.71 -12.63
C LYS A 81 7.04 -6.37 -11.67
N SER A 82 6.60 -7.32 -10.84
CA SER A 82 5.53 -7.06 -9.85
C SER A 82 5.98 -6.04 -8.80
N LEU A 83 7.24 -6.05 -8.37
CA LEU A 83 7.80 -5.03 -7.48
C LEU A 83 7.72 -3.61 -8.07
N LEU A 84 7.93 -3.46 -9.39
CA LEU A 84 7.79 -2.17 -10.06
C LEU A 84 6.36 -1.64 -10.09
N VAL A 85 5.36 -2.51 -9.94
CA VAL A 85 3.95 -2.13 -9.85
C VAL A 85 3.52 -1.92 -8.41
N ILE A 86 3.95 -2.78 -7.49
CA ILE A 86 3.59 -2.72 -6.06
C ILE A 86 4.19 -1.47 -5.41
N ALA A 87 5.44 -1.12 -5.71
CA ALA A 87 6.11 0.04 -5.13
C ALA A 87 5.35 1.37 -5.33
N PRO A 88 4.96 1.79 -6.55
CA PRO A 88 4.20 3.02 -6.74
C PRO A 88 2.80 2.96 -6.12
N ILE A 89 2.12 1.80 -6.15
CA ILE A 89 0.80 1.65 -5.52
C ILE A 89 0.91 1.84 -4.00
N ALA A 90 1.87 1.15 -3.36
CA ALA A 90 2.12 1.28 -1.93
C ALA A 90 2.51 2.72 -1.56
N PHE A 91 3.30 3.39 -2.40
CA PHE A 91 3.65 4.80 -2.21
C PHE A 91 2.41 5.69 -2.26
N ILE A 92 1.58 5.57 -3.30
CA ILE A 92 0.36 6.39 -3.47
C ILE A 92 -0.62 6.16 -2.32
N VAL A 93 -0.85 4.92 -1.91
CA VAL A 93 -1.75 4.57 -0.82
C VAL A 93 -1.27 5.17 0.51
N ASN A 94 0.01 5.00 0.84
CA ASN A 94 0.57 5.52 2.09
C ASN A 94 0.64 7.04 2.10
N PHE A 95 1.11 7.65 1.02
CA PHE A 95 1.22 9.10 0.90
C PHE A 95 -0.15 9.78 0.88
N GLY A 96 -1.10 9.22 0.12
CA GLY A 96 -2.49 9.67 0.09
C GLY A 96 -3.15 9.61 1.46
N ALA A 97 -2.96 8.50 2.20
CA ALA A 97 -3.45 8.36 3.56
C ALA A 97 -2.78 9.36 4.53
N ALA A 98 -1.47 9.60 4.40
CA ALA A 98 -0.75 10.57 5.23
C ALA A 98 -1.25 12.01 5.00
N LEU A 99 -1.48 12.39 3.74
CA LEU A 99 -2.07 13.69 3.39
C LEU A 99 -3.50 13.84 3.93
N ALA A 100 -4.32 12.79 3.84
CA ALA A 100 -5.67 12.80 4.38
C ALA A 100 -5.68 13.01 5.90
N ARG A 101 -4.76 12.37 6.65
CA ARG A 101 -4.62 12.54 8.11
C ARG A 101 -4.19 13.96 8.48
N LYS A 102 -3.23 14.56 7.75
CA LYS A 102 -2.78 15.94 8.01
C LYS A 102 -3.93 16.95 7.87
N ARG A 103 -4.78 16.82 6.85
CA ARG A 103 -5.93 17.72 6.64
C ARG A 103 -6.92 17.68 7.78
N GLN A 104 -7.18 16.49 8.34
CA GLN A 104 -8.10 16.34 9.46
C GLN A 104 -7.55 16.91 10.77
N HIS A 105 -6.23 16.79 11.00
CA HIS A 105 -5.61 17.35 12.19
C HIS A 105 -5.70 18.88 12.22
N LYS A 106 -5.51 19.54 11.07
CA LYS A 106 -5.63 21.00 10.95
C LYS A 106 -7.05 21.50 11.27
N HIS A 107 -8.08 20.81 10.76
CA HIS A 107 -9.48 21.16 11.04
C HIS A 107 -9.92 20.92 12.48
N ARG A 108 -9.25 20.03 13.20
CA ARG A 108 -9.56 19.76 14.61
C ARG A 108 -9.01 20.85 15.53
N ILE A 109 -7.77 21.32 15.28
CA ILE A 109 -7.14 22.39 16.09
C ILE A 109 -7.89 23.72 15.96
N SER A 110 -8.38 24.06 14.76
CA SER A 110 -9.09 25.35 14.56
C SER A 110 -10.43 25.43 15.26
N LYS A 111 -11.02 24.31 15.70
CA LYS A 111 -12.31 24.27 16.41
C LYS A 111 -12.19 24.31 17.93
N THR A 112 -10.98 24.15 18.46
CA THR A 112 -10.70 24.18 19.91
C THR A 112 -10.08 25.50 20.37
N GLY A 113 -9.79 26.42 19.45
CA GLY A 113 -9.28 27.77 19.73
C GLY A 113 -10.30 28.89 19.58
N GLN A 114 -11.58 28.54 19.40
CA GLN A 114 -12.75 29.44 19.51
C GLN A 114 -13.62 28.91 20.65
#